data_AF-A0A355A8H6-F1
#
_entry.id   AF-A0A355A8H6-F1
#
_cell.length_a   1.000
_cell.length_b   1.000
_cell.length_c   1.000
_cell.angle_alpha   90.00
_cell.angle_beta   90.00
_cell.angle_gamma   90.00
#
_symmetry.space_group_name_H-M   'P 1'
#
loop_
_entity.id
_entity.type
_entity.pdbx_description
1 polymer ?
#
loop_
_entity_poly.entity_id
_entity_poly.type
_entity_poly.pdbx_seq_one_letter_code
_entity_poly.pdbx_strand_id
1 'polypeptide(L)'
;MKRILIIGLPVIIILIMAASWRKDSANRFYKRINRVSSYAQALPGDYKYVEYASLARDYDALVFGSAAQGKSFPLIWEDHTNQTFGIPAYVGDRRLGKDGEQEAVTAAAGVLSATLLGIDKSGRGGIDYVGMLNAYFNETEGIFLNNTSGSSVDASMWYLLYPALLFTHISMHYPEQTRMCANVFKTIESWYRAYEVMNNDGQPDFNYTGFNFLTNKPYKNGIWTEPDCAVGIAVLM
;
A
#
# COMPACT_ATOMS: atom_id res chain seq x y z
N MET A 1 -35.80 71.26 -19.79
CA MET A 1 -35.54 70.37 -20.95
C MET A 1 -34.67 69.21 -20.51
N LYS A 2 -34.84 68.08 -21.19
CA LYS A 2 -34.59 66.69 -20.75
C LYS A 2 -33.13 66.35 -20.34
N ARG A 3 -33.05 65.47 -19.33
CA ARG A 3 -31.93 64.57 -19.01
C ARG A 3 -31.38 63.89 -20.27
N ILE A 4 -30.06 63.69 -20.34
CA ILE A 4 -29.45 62.37 -20.58
C ILE A 4 -28.23 62.26 -19.68
N LEU A 5 -28.38 61.52 -18.58
CA LEU A 5 -27.28 61.13 -17.69
C LEU A 5 -26.58 59.93 -18.36
N ILE A 6 -25.26 60.02 -18.51
CA ILE A 6 -24.42 58.98 -19.10
C ILE A 6 -24.31 57.83 -18.08
N ILE A 7 -25.23 56.86 -18.14
CA ILE A 7 -25.20 55.61 -17.35
C ILE A 7 -24.74 54.43 -18.25
N GLY A 8 -24.11 54.72 -19.38
CA GLY A 8 -23.83 53.71 -20.42
C GLY A 8 -22.62 52.81 -20.17
N LEU A 9 -21.54 53.32 -19.54
CA LEU A 9 -20.27 52.58 -19.53
C LEU A 9 -20.06 51.59 -18.36
N PRO A 10 -20.49 51.86 -17.11
CA PRO A 10 -20.24 50.91 -16.01
C PRO A 10 -21.15 49.67 -16.09
N VAL A 11 -22.33 49.81 -16.68
CA VAL A 11 -23.33 48.72 -16.80
C VAL A 11 -22.90 47.70 -17.86
N ILE A 12 -22.20 48.13 -18.92
CA ILE A 12 -21.72 47.25 -19.99
C ILE A 12 -20.58 46.35 -19.49
N ILE A 13 -19.69 46.86 -18.63
CA ILE A 13 -18.58 46.06 -18.07
C ILE A 13 -19.11 45.00 -17.07
N ILE A 14 -20.13 45.32 -16.28
CA ILE A 14 -20.79 44.37 -15.37
C ILE A 14 -21.56 43.30 -16.15
N LEU A 15 -22.18 43.64 -17.28
CA LEU A 15 -22.87 42.67 -18.14
C LEU A 15 -21.90 41.72 -18.88
N ILE A 16 -20.69 42.18 -19.24
CA ILE A 16 -19.67 41.30 -19.85
C ILE A 16 -19.11 40.30 -18.82
N MET A 17 -18.94 40.69 -17.55
CA MET A 17 -18.52 39.77 -16.48
C MET A 17 -19.62 38.80 -16.03
N ALA A 18 -20.91 39.14 -16.21
CA ALA A 18 -22.00 38.20 -15.99
C ALA A 18 -22.16 37.18 -17.13
N ALA A 19 -21.70 37.51 -18.35
CA ALA A 19 -21.76 36.62 -19.51
C ALA A 19 -20.61 35.59 -19.58
N SER A 20 -19.53 35.75 -18.81
CA SER A 20 -18.45 34.76 -18.70
C SER A 20 -18.71 33.67 -17.65
N TRP A 21 -19.79 33.78 -16.88
CA TRP A 21 -20.34 32.68 -16.07
C TRP A 21 -21.26 31.80 -16.90
N ARG A 22 -20.76 31.33 -18.05
CA ARG A 22 -21.31 30.12 -18.63
C ARG A 22 -20.84 29.00 -17.71
N LYS A 23 -21.73 28.55 -16.84
CA LYS A 23 -21.62 27.24 -16.23
C LYS A 23 -21.53 26.29 -17.41
N ASP A 24 -20.31 25.89 -17.78
CA ASP A 24 -20.13 24.69 -18.55
C ASP A 24 -20.74 23.61 -17.65
N SER A 25 -22.04 23.38 -17.84
CA SER A 25 -22.61 22.08 -17.66
C SER A 25 -21.87 21.24 -18.68
N ALA A 26 -20.64 20.82 -18.33
CA ALA A 26 -20.06 19.63 -18.87
C ALA A 26 -21.22 18.64 -18.83
N ASN A 27 -21.72 18.29 -20.02
CA ASN A 27 -22.68 17.23 -20.18
C ASN A 27 -21.93 16.02 -19.67
N ARG A 28 -22.00 15.79 -18.35
CA ARG A 28 -21.46 14.59 -17.73
C ARG A 28 -22.31 13.51 -18.33
N PHE A 29 -21.72 12.84 -19.31
CA PHE A 29 -22.31 11.72 -20.00
C PHE A 29 -22.37 10.58 -18.98
N TYR A 30 -23.32 10.66 -18.05
CA TYR A 30 -23.67 9.54 -17.19
C TYR A 30 -24.40 8.56 -18.10
N LYS A 31 -23.63 7.69 -18.78
CA LYS A 31 -24.20 6.50 -19.41
C LYS A 31 -24.91 5.76 -18.30
N ARG A 32 -26.25 5.76 -18.34
CA ARG A 32 -27.07 5.01 -17.38
C ARG A 32 -26.78 3.52 -17.63
N ILE A 33 -25.92 2.94 -16.80
CA ILE A 33 -25.66 1.51 -16.83
C ILE A 33 -26.86 0.87 -16.14
N ASN A 34 -27.73 0.20 -16.90
CA ASN A 34 -28.97 -0.41 -16.39
C ASN A 34 -28.75 -1.25 -15.12
N ARG A 35 -27.57 -1.90 -15.00
CA ARG A 35 -27.15 -2.70 -13.83
C ARG A 35 -27.00 -1.89 -12.53
N VAL A 36 -26.63 -0.61 -12.60
CA VAL A 36 -26.49 0.27 -11.42
C VAL A 36 -27.87 0.74 -10.95
N SER A 37 -28.79 1.03 -11.88
CA SER A 37 -30.16 1.44 -11.54
C SER A 37 -31.02 0.32 -10.94
N SER A 38 -30.72 -0.95 -11.26
CA SER A 38 -31.39 -2.11 -10.66
C SER A 38 -30.83 -2.49 -9.28
N TYR A 39 -29.69 -1.92 -8.87
CA TYR A 39 -28.98 -2.33 -7.65
C TYR A 39 -29.81 -2.08 -6.39
N ALA A 40 -30.53 -0.95 -6.32
CA ALA A 40 -31.43 -0.64 -5.19
C ALA A 40 -32.60 -1.62 -5.05
N GLN A 41 -32.99 -2.32 -6.13
CA GLN A 41 -34.07 -3.31 -6.15
C GLN A 41 -33.56 -4.74 -5.96
N ALA A 42 -32.24 -4.95 -5.99
CA ALA A 42 -31.57 -6.25 -5.94
C ALA A 42 -30.61 -6.41 -4.76
N LEU A 43 -30.59 -5.46 -3.82
CA LEU A 43 -29.83 -5.60 -2.58
C LEU A 43 -30.36 -6.82 -1.80
N PRO A 44 -29.50 -7.78 -1.42
CA PRO A 44 -29.89 -8.85 -0.51
C PRO A 44 -30.55 -8.26 0.74
N GLY A 45 -31.61 -8.89 1.24
CA GLY A 45 -32.34 -8.39 2.42
C GLY A 45 -31.49 -8.30 3.69
N ASP A 46 -30.36 -8.99 3.70
CA ASP A 46 -29.35 -9.03 4.75
C ASP A 46 -28.08 -8.24 4.42
N TYR A 47 -28.06 -7.45 3.34
CA TYR A 47 -26.93 -6.60 3.02
C TYR A 47 -26.68 -5.60 4.15
N LYS A 48 -25.47 -5.64 4.70
CA LYS A 48 -24.97 -4.65 5.65
C LYS A 48 -23.82 -3.90 5.00
N TYR A 49 -23.87 -2.57 5.08
CA TYR A 49 -22.74 -1.75 4.71
C TYR A 49 -21.59 -2.01 5.70
N VAL A 50 -20.40 -2.31 5.19
CA VAL A 50 -19.21 -2.51 6.02
C VAL A 50 -18.54 -1.16 6.22
N GLU A 51 -18.57 -0.65 7.45
CA GLU A 51 -17.82 0.53 7.84
C GLU A 51 -16.34 0.18 7.99
N TYR A 52 -15.62 0.12 6.87
CA TYR A 52 -14.21 -0.33 6.82
C TYR A 52 -13.29 0.41 7.79
N ALA A 53 -13.51 1.71 8.00
CA ALA A 53 -12.72 2.48 8.96
C ALA A 53 -12.95 2.02 10.41
N SER A 54 -14.18 1.64 10.77
CA SER A 54 -14.47 1.06 12.10
C SER A 54 -13.83 -0.31 12.21
N LEU A 55 -14.04 -1.18 11.22
CA LEU A 55 -13.49 -2.54 11.18
C LEU A 55 -11.96 -2.54 11.30
N ALA A 56 -11.29 -1.61 10.61
CA ALA A 56 -9.84 -1.49 10.66
C ALA A 56 -9.32 -0.96 12.01
N ARG A 57 -10.07 -0.08 12.71
CA ARG A 57 -9.74 0.30 14.10
C ARG A 57 -9.94 -0.86 15.07
N ASP A 58 -11.02 -1.64 14.89
CA ASP A 58 -11.28 -2.83 15.71
C ASP A 58 -10.17 -3.86 15.52
N TYR A 59 -9.70 -4.06 14.28
CA TYR A 59 -8.54 -4.90 13.98
C TYR A 59 -7.26 -4.38 14.64
N ASP A 60 -6.97 -3.07 14.53
CA ASP A 60 -5.80 -2.47 15.17
C ASP A 60 -5.81 -2.71 16.69
N ALA A 61 -6.95 -2.46 17.34
CA ALA A 61 -7.12 -2.70 18.78
C ALA A 61 -7.01 -4.19 19.14
N LEU A 62 -7.49 -5.09 18.29
CA LEU A 62 -7.42 -6.53 18.51
C LEU A 62 -5.98 -7.06 18.47
N VAL A 63 -5.17 -6.55 17.54
CA VAL A 63 -3.81 -7.05 17.28
C VAL A 63 -2.77 -6.31 18.10
N PHE A 64 -2.81 -4.98 18.12
CA PHE A 64 -1.80 -4.13 18.77
C PHE A 64 -2.23 -3.64 20.17
N GLY A 65 -3.49 -3.82 20.55
CA GLY A 65 -3.99 -3.46 21.87
C GLY A 65 -3.50 -4.40 22.99
N SER A 66 -4.01 -4.18 24.20
CA SER A 66 -3.71 -5.07 25.32
C SER A 66 -4.20 -6.50 25.06
N ALA A 67 -3.50 -7.49 25.63
CA ALA A 67 -3.74 -8.90 25.35
C ALA A 67 -5.21 -9.29 25.57
N ALA A 68 -5.93 -9.48 24.46
CA ALA A 68 -7.22 -10.14 24.46
C ALA A 68 -7.06 -11.56 25.03
N GLN A 69 -8.06 -12.03 25.78
CA GLN A 69 -8.01 -13.34 26.42
C GLN A 69 -8.70 -14.39 25.53
N GLY A 70 -8.11 -15.57 25.41
CA GLY A 70 -8.72 -16.70 24.71
C GLY A 70 -7.70 -17.63 24.07
N LYS A 71 -8.19 -18.74 23.52
CA LYS A 71 -7.38 -19.85 22.97
C LYS A 71 -6.45 -19.44 21.81
N SER A 72 -6.73 -18.32 21.15
CA SER A 72 -6.03 -17.87 19.94
C SER A 72 -5.26 -16.57 20.11
N PHE A 73 -5.16 -16.05 21.34
CA PHE A 73 -4.45 -14.81 21.66
C PHE A 73 -3.17 -15.09 22.46
N PRO A 74 -2.16 -14.20 22.41
CA PRO A 74 -2.13 -12.95 21.63
C PRO A 74 -1.96 -13.19 20.10
N LEU A 75 -2.41 -12.22 19.29
CA LEU A 75 -2.23 -12.19 17.82
C LEU A 75 -1.02 -11.32 17.41
N ILE A 76 -0.11 -11.10 18.34
CA ILE A 76 1.15 -10.41 18.15
C ILE A 76 2.18 -11.05 19.09
N TRP A 77 3.42 -11.16 18.65
CA TRP A 77 4.53 -11.56 19.50
C TRP A 77 5.76 -10.70 19.24
N GLU A 78 6.66 -10.66 20.21
CA GLU A 78 7.97 -10.04 20.05
C GLU A 78 8.92 -11.04 19.40
N ASP A 79 9.56 -10.66 18.30
CA ASP A 79 10.68 -11.40 17.72
C ASP A 79 11.97 -10.84 18.32
N HIS A 80 12.52 -11.59 19.28
CA HIS A 80 13.73 -11.20 19.99
C HIS A 80 14.99 -11.42 19.15
N THR A 81 14.97 -12.35 18.21
CA THR A 81 16.09 -12.69 17.33
C THR A 81 16.39 -11.56 16.35
N ASN A 82 15.37 -11.00 15.70
CA ASN A 82 15.49 -9.94 14.71
C ASN A 82 15.13 -8.56 15.24
N GLN A 83 14.82 -8.44 16.54
CA GLN A 83 14.43 -7.20 17.22
C GLN A 83 13.23 -6.53 16.53
N THR A 84 12.20 -7.34 16.29
CA THR A 84 10.98 -6.90 15.62
C THR A 84 9.75 -7.55 16.27
N PHE A 85 8.63 -7.55 15.58
CA PHE A 85 7.39 -8.17 16.02
C PHE A 85 6.83 -9.04 14.91
N GLY A 86 6.02 -10.02 15.29
CA GLY A 86 5.27 -10.84 14.36
C GLY A 86 3.77 -10.71 14.56
N ILE A 87 3.02 -10.80 13.47
CA ILE A 87 1.57 -10.98 13.45
C ILE A 87 1.31 -12.24 12.61
N PRO A 88 0.51 -13.20 13.10
CA PRO A 88 0.26 -14.42 12.36
C PRO A 88 -0.58 -14.09 11.12
N ALA A 89 -0.26 -14.72 9.98
CA ALA A 89 -0.98 -14.46 8.73
C ALA A 89 -2.46 -14.88 8.80
N TYR A 90 -2.77 -15.84 9.68
CA TYR A 90 -4.13 -16.27 9.99
C TYR A 90 -4.20 -16.81 11.41
N VAL A 91 -5.41 -16.83 11.99
CA VAL A 91 -5.64 -17.40 13.32
C VAL A 91 -5.36 -18.91 13.30
N GLY A 92 -4.50 -19.37 14.21
CA GLY A 92 -4.06 -20.77 14.26
C GLY A 92 -2.82 -21.07 13.41
N ASP A 93 -2.15 -20.04 12.86
CA ASP A 93 -0.87 -20.20 12.19
C ASP A 93 0.18 -20.81 13.13
N ARG A 94 0.78 -21.93 12.69
CA ARG A 94 1.82 -22.67 13.42
C ARG A 94 3.13 -21.89 13.60
N ARG A 95 3.26 -20.74 12.94
CA ARG A 95 4.41 -19.82 13.02
C ARG A 95 4.27 -18.81 14.17
N LEU A 96 3.08 -18.70 14.78
CA LEU A 96 2.85 -17.81 15.91
C LEU A 96 3.88 -18.05 17.02
N GLY A 97 4.57 -16.98 17.44
CA GLY A 97 5.59 -17.03 18.48
C GLY A 97 6.95 -17.58 18.02
N LYS A 98 7.16 -17.76 16.71
CA LYS A 98 8.45 -18.18 16.16
C LYS A 98 9.14 -17.00 15.50
N ASP A 99 10.22 -16.57 16.14
CA ASP A 99 11.12 -15.55 15.64
C ASP A 99 11.60 -15.86 14.22
N GLY A 100 11.60 -14.85 13.36
CA GLY A 100 12.05 -14.93 11.98
C GLY A 100 11.06 -15.51 10.97
N GLU A 101 9.96 -16.11 11.43
CA GLU A 101 8.95 -16.75 10.55
C GLU A 101 7.77 -15.81 10.22
N GLN A 102 7.67 -14.64 10.85
CA GLN A 102 6.64 -13.64 10.55
C GLN A 102 6.74 -13.10 9.12
N GLU A 103 5.61 -12.68 8.57
CA GLU A 103 5.51 -12.17 7.21
C GLU A 103 5.39 -10.65 7.18
N ALA A 104 6.21 -10.00 6.37
CA ALA A 104 6.22 -8.57 6.14
C ALA A 104 4.86 -8.10 5.63
N VAL A 105 4.23 -8.89 4.75
CA VAL A 105 2.91 -8.58 4.22
C VAL A 105 1.89 -8.40 5.34
N THR A 106 1.93 -9.23 6.37
CA THR A 106 1.01 -9.12 7.51
C THR A 106 1.42 -7.98 8.45
N ALA A 107 2.70 -7.92 8.83
CA ALA A 107 3.21 -6.95 9.78
C ALA A 107 3.12 -5.51 9.24
N ALA A 108 3.66 -5.27 8.04
CA ALA A 108 3.66 -3.96 7.40
C ALA A 108 2.25 -3.52 6.99
N ALA A 109 1.38 -4.41 6.49
CA ALA A 109 0.00 -4.02 6.19
C ALA A 109 -0.78 -3.64 7.47
N GLY A 110 -0.53 -4.30 8.59
CA GLY A 110 -1.11 -3.92 9.89
C GLY A 110 -0.71 -2.50 10.30
N VAL A 111 0.60 -2.19 10.22
CA VAL A 111 1.12 -0.85 10.51
C VAL A 111 0.58 0.20 9.54
N LEU A 112 0.56 -0.09 8.23
CA LEU A 112 0.03 0.82 7.22
C LEU A 112 -1.47 1.07 7.42
N SER A 113 -2.26 0.04 7.74
CA SER A 113 -3.68 0.18 8.04
C SER A 113 -3.92 1.13 9.21
N ALA A 114 -3.17 0.98 10.31
CA ALA A 114 -3.24 1.89 11.45
C ALA A 114 -2.86 3.33 11.07
N THR A 115 -1.78 3.47 10.29
CA THR A 115 -1.28 4.77 9.79
C THR A 115 -2.35 5.50 8.97
N LEU A 116 -3.02 4.81 8.05
CA LEU A 116 -4.10 5.37 7.22
C LEU A 116 -5.33 5.79 8.03
N LEU A 117 -5.50 5.28 9.26
CA LEU A 117 -6.54 5.69 10.20
C LEU A 117 -6.11 6.84 11.12
N GLY A 118 -4.88 7.34 10.97
CA GLY A 118 -4.28 8.36 11.84
C GLY A 118 -3.78 7.82 13.18
N ILE A 119 -3.58 6.50 13.30
CA ILE A 119 -2.98 5.88 14.48
C ILE A 119 -1.48 5.77 14.25
N ASP A 120 -0.72 6.59 14.99
CA ASP A 120 0.73 6.63 14.91
C ASP A 120 1.37 5.39 15.56
N LYS A 121 2.23 4.70 14.81
CA LYS A 121 2.97 3.50 15.22
C LYS A 121 4.49 3.72 15.32
N SER A 122 4.97 4.96 15.26
CA SER A 122 6.40 5.33 15.24
C SER A 122 7.02 5.49 16.65
N GLY A 123 6.41 4.94 17.69
CA GLY A 123 6.89 5.01 19.07
C GLY A 123 6.52 6.27 19.85
N ARG A 124 5.86 7.28 19.26
CA ARG A 124 5.39 8.49 19.97
C ARG A 124 4.36 8.22 21.07
N GLY A 125 3.87 6.98 21.18
CA GLY A 125 2.97 6.50 22.23
C GLY A 125 3.34 5.13 22.82
N GLY A 126 4.58 4.66 22.65
CA GLY A 126 5.01 3.35 23.17
C GLY A 126 6.03 2.65 22.26
N ILE A 127 5.67 1.49 21.74
CA ILE A 127 6.54 0.65 20.90
C ILE A 127 6.66 1.26 19.49
N ASP A 128 7.89 1.36 18.98
CA ASP A 128 8.17 1.84 17.62
C ASP A 128 8.05 0.71 16.58
N TYR A 129 6.81 0.32 16.27
CA TYR A 129 6.54 -0.70 15.28
C TYR A 129 7.04 -0.29 13.88
N VAL A 130 6.99 1.00 13.52
CA VAL A 130 7.50 1.49 12.23
C VAL A 130 9.02 1.31 12.14
N GLY A 131 9.75 1.63 13.21
CA GLY A 131 11.19 1.40 13.29
C GLY A 131 11.55 -0.08 13.20
N MET A 132 10.82 -0.93 13.92
CA MET A 132 11.01 -2.40 13.97
C MET A 132 10.83 -3.09 12.61
N LEU A 133 10.05 -2.51 11.71
CA LEU A 133 9.87 -3.00 10.34
C LEU A 133 11.17 -2.98 9.50
N ASN A 134 12.20 -2.22 9.90
CA ASN A 134 13.51 -2.28 9.23
C ASN A 134 14.19 -3.66 9.32
N ALA A 135 13.73 -4.54 10.21
CA ALA A 135 14.23 -5.92 10.30
C ALA A 135 13.98 -6.76 9.03
N TYR A 136 13.02 -6.35 8.18
CA TYR A 136 12.77 -7.02 6.91
C TYR A 136 13.71 -6.58 5.78
N PHE A 137 14.50 -5.53 5.98
CA PHE A 137 15.45 -5.07 4.96
C PHE A 137 16.70 -5.96 4.94
N ASN A 138 16.99 -6.54 3.77
CA ASN A 138 18.22 -7.29 3.55
C ASN A 138 19.27 -6.39 2.89
N GLU A 139 20.31 -6.04 3.64
CA GLU A 139 21.39 -5.15 3.16
C GLU A 139 22.19 -5.74 1.99
N THR A 140 22.29 -7.07 1.89
CA THR A 140 23.05 -7.73 0.81
C THR A 140 22.29 -7.70 -0.51
N GLU A 141 20.97 -7.91 -0.46
CA GLU A 141 20.11 -7.90 -1.63
C GLU A 141 19.57 -6.51 -1.97
N GLY A 142 19.64 -5.58 -1.01
CA GLY A 142 19.19 -4.20 -1.18
C GLY A 142 17.67 -4.05 -1.23
N ILE A 143 16.90 -5.02 -0.75
CA ILE A 143 15.43 -5.02 -0.80
C ILE A 143 14.82 -5.42 0.56
N PHE A 144 13.55 -5.07 0.76
CA PHE A 144 12.74 -5.67 1.81
C PHE A 144 12.23 -7.06 1.39
N LEU A 145 12.43 -8.05 2.25
CA LEU A 145 11.98 -9.42 2.05
C LEU A 145 10.68 -9.70 2.81
N ASN A 146 9.95 -10.74 2.40
CA ASN A 146 8.73 -11.12 3.13
C ASN A 146 9.02 -11.72 4.52
N ASN A 147 10.20 -12.27 4.77
CA ASN A 147 10.57 -12.81 6.07
C ASN A 147 11.93 -12.23 6.46
N THR A 148 12.12 -11.90 7.74
CA THR A 148 13.39 -11.30 8.23
C THR A 148 14.59 -12.22 8.07
N SER A 149 14.36 -13.54 8.06
CA SER A 149 15.36 -14.57 7.83
C SER A 149 15.40 -15.09 6.37
N GLY A 150 14.64 -14.46 5.47
CA GLY A 150 14.47 -14.92 4.10
C GLY A 150 15.59 -14.51 3.13
N SER A 151 15.39 -14.84 1.86
CA SER A 151 16.16 -14.33 0.72
C SER A 151 15.26 -14.25 -0.52
N SER A 152 15.72 -13.60 -1.59
CA SER A 152 15.01 -13.66 -2.88
C SER A 152 15.18 -14.95 -3.67
N VAL A 153 16.06 -15.85 -3.22
CA VAL A 153 16.30 -17.13 -3.88
C VAL A 153 15.01 -17.95 -3.86
N ASP A 154 14.54 -18.34 -5.05
CA ASP A 154 13.29 -19.11 -5.23
C ASP A 154 12.03 -18.48 -4.64
N ALA A 155 12.07 -17.17 -4.32
CA ALA A 155 10.94 -16.42 -3.81
C ALA A 155 10.01 -15.98 -4.95
N SER A 156 8.70 -16.08 -4.74
CA SER A 156 7.68 -15.59 -5.68
C SER A 156 7.80 -14.07 -5.85
N MET A 157 7.58 -13.60 -7.07
CA MET A 157 7.66 -12.19 -7.42
C MET A 157 6.71 -11.34 -6.56
N TRP A 158 5.52 -11.85 -6.27
CA TRP A 158 4.53 -11.22 -5.39
C TRP A 158 5.09 -10.97 -3.99
N TYR A 159 5.76 -11.97 -3.40
CA TYR A 159 6.38 -11.87 -2.08
C TYR A 159 7.65 -11.01 -2.05
N LEU A 160 8.22 -10.65 -3.20
CA LEU A 160 9.31 -9.68 -3.30
C LEU A 160 8.79 -8.26 -3.48
N LEU A 161 7.78 -8.10 -4.34
CA LEU A 161 7.32 -6.80 -4.80
C LEU A 161 6.29 -6.17 -3.86
N TYR A 162 5.39 -6.98 -3.29
CA TYR A 162 4.35 -6.45 -2.40
C TYR A 162 4.92 -5.87 -1.11
N PRO A 163 5.91 -6.50 -0.43
CA PRO A 163 6.61 -5.84 0.67
C PRO A 163 7.25 -4.51 0.26
N ALA A 164 7.95 -4.46 -0.88
CA ALA A 164 8.56 -3.21 -1.36
C ALA A 164 7.54 -2.07 -1.49
N LEU A 165 6.35 -2.35 -2.02
CA LEU A 165 5.26 -1.38 -2.11
C LEU A 165 4.73 -0.94 -0.73
N LEU A 166 4.54 -1.89 0.19
CA LEU A 166 4.08 -1.60 1.56
C LEU A 166 5.06 -0.70 2.31
N PHE A 167 6.36 -1.05 2.31
CA PHE A 167 7.38 -0.25 2.99
C PHE A 167 7.56 1.12 2.34
N THR A 168 7.46 1.21 1.01
CA THR A 168 7.48 2.51 0.31
C THR A 168 6.33 3.39 0.79
N HIS A 169 5.09 2.88 0.83
CA HIS A 169 3.94 3.65 1.31
C HIS A 169 4.09 4.05 2.79
N ILE A 170 4.55 3.14 3.66
CA ILE A 170 4.81 3.48 5.07
C ILE A 170 5.84 4.60 5.17
N SER A 171 6.95 4.54 4.43
CA SER A 171 8.00 5.56 4.50
C SER A 171 7.51 6.97 4.12
N MET A 172 6.52 7.07 3.23
CA MET A 172 5.91 8.35 2.85
C MET A 172 5.13 9.00 4.00
N HIS A 173 4.60 8.21 4.94
CA HIS A 173 3.86 8.72 6.10
C HIS A 173 4.77 9.03 7.30
N TYR A 174 5.97 8.45 7.33
CA TYR A 174 6.94 8.61 8.42
C TYR A 174 8.31 9.11 7.91
N PRO A 175 8.39 10.33 7.34
CA PRO A 175 9.63 10.87 6.77
C PRO A 175 10.75 11.06 7.82
N GLU A 176 10.41 11.15 9.10
CA GLU A 176 11.37 11.19 10.20
C GLU A 176 12.07 9.84 10.46
N GLN A 177 11.49 8.72 9.99
CA GLN A 177 12.09 7.40 10.05
C GLN A 177 13.15 7.26 8.95
N THR A 178 14.26 7.99 9.11
CA THR A 178 15.30 8.17 8.09
C THR A 178 15.94 6.86 7.63
N ARG A 179 16.11 5.88 8.53
CA ARG A 179 16.60 4.53 8.17
C ARG A 179 15.63 3.81 7.22
N MET A 180 14.33 3.86 7.50
CA MET A 180 13.30 3.28 6.63
C MET A 180 13.33 3.94 5.25
N CYS A 181 13.38 5.27 5.21
CA CYS A 181 13.46 6.02 3.96
C CYS A 181 14.69 5.61 3.13
N ALA A 182 15.87 5.53 3.75
CA ALA A 182 17.09 5.10 3.08
C ALA A 182 16.99 3.66 2.53
N ASN A 183 16.38 2.74 3.30
CA ASN A 183 16.17 1.36 2.89
C ASN A 183 15.15 1.25 1.74
N VAL A 184 14.10 2.07 1.74
CA VAL A 184 13.15 2.18 0.62
C VAL A 184 13.84 2.68 -0.64
N PHE A 185 14.68 3.72 -0.55
CA PHE A 185 15.45 4.18 -1.72
C PHE A 185 16.35 3.09 -2.29
N LYS A 186 17.10 2.37 -1.45
CA LYS A 186 17.90 1.22 -1.89
C LYS A 186 17.04 0.12 -2.55
N THR A 187 15.84 -0.11 -2.01
CA THR A 187 14.88 -1.08 -2.56
C THR A 187 14.43 -0.67 -3.96
N ILE A 188 14.05 0.60 -4.14
CA ILE A 188 13.65 1.15 -5.45
C ILE A 188 14.81 1.06 -6.44
N GLU A 189 16.05 1.41 -6.05
CA GLU A 189 17.23 1.28 -6.91
C GLU A 189 17.49 -0.17 -7.34
N SER A 190 17.33 -1.13 -6.42
CA SER A 190 17.50 -2.56 -6.70
C SER A 190 16.42 -3.06 -7.66
N TRP A 191 15.16 -2.64 -7.47
CA TRP A 191 14.06 -2.96 -8.39
C TRP A 191 14.20 -2.30 -9.76
N TYR A 192 14.76 -1.09 -9.82
CA TYR A 192 15.08 -0.44 -11.10
C TYR A 192 16.11 -1.27 -11.88
N ARG A 193 17.17 -1.78 -11.23
CA ARG A 193 18.13 -2.69 -11.88
C ARG A 193 17.48 -4.00 -12.33
N ALA A 194 16.59 -4.57 -11.52
CA ALA A 194 15.83 -5.76 -11.89
C ALA A 194 14.93 -5.51 -13.12
N TYR A 195 14.29 -4.34 -13.17
CA TYR A 195 13.55 -3.88 -14.34
C TYR A 195 14.44 -3.77 -15.57
N GLU A 196 15.64 -3.18 -15.47
CA GLU A 196 16.55 -3.07 -16.62
C GLU A 196 16.92 -4.45 -17.19
N VAL A 197 17.14 -5.44 -16.33
CA VAL A 197 17.38 -6.84 -16.75
C VAL A 197 16.16 -7.42 -17.48
N MET A 198 14.94 -7.23 -16.95
CA MET A 198 13.72 -7.77 -17.54
C MET A 198 13.25 -7.00 -18.78
N ASN A 199 13.59 -5.72 -18.89
CA ASN A 199 13.34 -4.91 -20.08
C ASN A 199 14.17 -5.40 -21.28
N ASN A 200 15.30 -6.09 -21.03
CA ASN A 200 16.04 -6.89 -22.01
C ASN A 200 16.27 -6.13 -23.33
N ASP A 201 16.98 -4.99 -23.22
CA ASP A 201 17.33 -4.11 -24.35
C ASP A 201 16.13 -3.67 -25.21
N GLY A 202 14.99 -3.40 -24.56
CA GLY A 202 13.76 -2.96 -25.22
C GLY A 202 12.91 -4.10 -25.79
N GLN A 203 13.23 -5.35 -25.45
CA GLN A 203 12.41 -6.53 -25.69
C GLN A 203 11.91 -7.11 -24.36
N PRO A 204 10.98 -6.41 -23.68
CA PRO A 204 10.61 -6.74 -22.30
C PRO A 204 10.02 -8.15 -22.18
N ASP A 205 10.55 -8.92 -21.23
CA ASP A 205 9.96 -10.16 -20.74
C ASP A 205 9.83 -10.07 -19.22
N PHE A 206 8.60 -10.14 -18.72
CA PHE A 206 8.29 -10.16 -17.28
C PHE A 206 7.69 -11.50 -16.85
N ASN A 207 7.62 -12.48 -17.76
CA ASN A 207 6.92 -13.74 -17.54
C ASN A 207 7.76 -14.73 -16.72
N TYR A 208 8.01 -14.41 -15.45
CA TYR A 208 8.89 -15.13 -14.52
C TYR A 208 8.18 -15.48 -13.22
N THR A 209 8.68 -16.49 -12.49
CA THR A 209 8.17 -16.83 -11.16
C THR A 209 8.63 -15.81 -10.11
N GLY A 210 9.87 -15.33 -10.23
CA GLY A 210 10.50 -14.40 -9.30
C GLY A 210 11.82 -13.86 -9.82
N PHE A 211 12.51 -13.09 -8.98
CA PHE A 211 13.79 -12.48 -9.30
C PHE A 211 14.78 -12.71 -8.17
N ASN A 212 15.95 -13.26 -8.48
CA ASN A 212 17.01 -13.49 -7.51
C ASN A 212 17.96 -12.28 -7.52
N PHE A 213 17.87 -11.44 -6.49
CA PHE A 213 18.64 -10.21 -6.32
C PHE A 213 20.12 -10.45 -5.99
N LEU A 214 20.48 -11.63 -5.44
CA LEU A 214 21.88 -12.01 -5.24
C LEU A 214 22.61 -12.25 -6.57
N THR A 215 21.91 -12.85 -7.54
CA THR A 215 22.48 -13.15 -8.88
C THR A 215 22.09 -12.13 -9.94
N ASN A 216 21.18 -11.21 -9.61
CA ASN A 216 20.54 -10.26 -10.49
C ASN A 216 19.89 -10.91 -11.73
N LYS A 217 19.13 -11.99 -11.52
CA LYS A 217 18.50 -12.77 -12.61
C LYS A 217 17.05 -13.13 -12.29
N PRO A 218 16.14 -12.99 -13.25
CA PRO A 218 14.81 -13.59 -13.14
C PRO A 218 14.90 -15.10 -13.31
N TYR A 219 13.92 -15.83 -12.77
CA TYR A 219 13.88 -17.29 -12.89
C TYR A 219 12.44 -17.80 -13.08
N LYS A 220 12.32 -19.03 -13.61
CA LYS A 220 11.06 -19.78 -13.73
C LYS A 220 11.21 -21.09 -12.98
N ASN A 221 10.25 -21.43 -12.10
CA ASN A 221 10.27 -22.67 -11.34
C ASN A 221 9.66 -23.86 -12.09
N GLY A 222 9.10 -23.64 -13.29
CA GLY A 222 8.45 -24.68 -14.11
C GLY A 222 7.00 -25.01 -13.74
N ILE A 223 6.42 -24.33 -12.74
CA ILE A 223 5.05 -24.57 -12.26
C ILE A 223 4.13 -23.39 -12.62
N TRP A 224 4.56 -22.15 -12.33
CA TRP A 224 3.80 -20.94 -12.66
C TRP A 224 4.74 -19.75 -12.92
N THR A 225 4.16 -18.68 -13.46
CA THR A 225 4.81 -17.37 -13.65
C THR A 225 3.87 -16.26 -13.19
N GLU A 226 4.44 -15.08 -12.94
CA GLU A 226 3.78 -13.91 -12.36
C GLU A 226 4.07 -12.66 -13.24
N PRO A 227 3.56 -12.64 -14.50
CA PRO A 227 3.81 -11.55 -15.44
C PRO A 227 3.20 -10.21 -15.01
N ASP A 228 2.25 -10.22 -14.07
CA ASP A 228 1.65 -9.05 -13.46
C ASP A 228 2.65 -8.23 -12.63
N CYS A 229 3.84 -8.77 -12.35
CA CYS A 229 4.92 -8.02 -11.71
C CYS A 229 5.34 -6.77 -12.48
N ALA A 230 5.16 -6.74 -13.82
CA ALA A 230 5.40 -5.54 -14.61
C ALA A 230 4.62 -4.32 -14.10
N VAL A 231 3.37 -4.53 -13.68
CA VAL A 231 2.52 -3.47 -13.12
C VAL A 231 3.01 -3.06 -11.74
N GLY A 232 3.34 -4.02 -10.88
CA GLY A 232 3.83 -3.69 -9.54
C GLY A 232 5.17 -2.94 -9.56
N ILE A 233 6.07 -3.28 -10.49
CA ILE A 233 7.32 -2.55 -10.70
C ILE A 233 7.01 -1.13 -11.17
N ALA A 234 6.09 -0.97 -12.13
CA ALA A 234 5.68 0.35 -12.61
C ALA A 234 5.02 1.22 -11.52
N VAL A 235 4.37 0.63 -10.51
CA VAL A 235 3.82 1.36 -9.36
C VAL A 235 4.91 1.73 -8.35
N LEU A 236 5.96 0.92 -8.24
CA LEU A 236 7.08 1.16 -7.34
C LEU A 236 8.02 2.27 -7.84
N MET A 237 8.11 2.47 -9.16
CA MET A 237 8.89 3.53 -9.81
C MET A 237 8.15 4.86 -9.86
#